data_AF-A0A560FAY3-F1
#
_entry.id   AF-A0A560FAY3-F1
#
_cell.length_a   1.000
_cell.length_b   1.000
_cell.length_c   1.000
_cell.angle_alpha   90.00
_cell.angle_beta   90.00
_cell.angle_gamma   90.00
#
_symmetry.space_group_name_H-M   'P 1'
#
loop_
_entity.id
_entity.type
_entity.pdbx_description
1 polymer ?
#
loop_
_entity_poly.entity_id
_entity_poly.type
_entity_poly.pdbx_seq_one_letter_code
_entity_poly.pdbx_strand_id
1 'polypeptide(L)' 'MQRAQDAGFIRNDLPPGLAAIMGGALVQFWLDSQLEIRAALAITGDEGLADEDAIRHIVRLLRSQS' A
#
# COMPACT_ATOMS: atom_id res chain seq x y z
N MET A 1 12.45 7.51 6.69
CA MET A 1 11.81 6.42 7.45
C MET A 1 12.08 6.47 8.94
N GLN A 2 13.32 6.42 9.43
CA GLN A 2 13.60 6.45 10.88
C GLN A 2 12.84 7.56 11.64
N ARG A 3 12.96 8.82 11.21
CA ARG A 3 12.23 9.96 11.82
C ARG A 3 10.71 9.78 11.88
N ALA A 4 10.11 9.08 10.91
CA ALA A 4 8.67 8.87 10.86
C ALA A 4 8.23 7.74 11.82
N GLN A 5 9.10 6.76 12.08
CA GLN A 5 8.90 5.79 13.16
C GLN A 5 9.09 6.44 14.53
N ASP A 6 10.13 7.26 14.70
CA ASP A 6 10.40 7.99 15.95
C ASP A 6 9.22 8.93 16.32
N ALA A 7 8.59 9.54 15.32
CA ALA A 7 7.40 10.37 15.48
C ALA A 7 6.08 9.58 15.59
N GLY A 8 6.13 8.24 15.58
CA GLY A 8 4.94 7.38 15.73
C GLY A 8 4.00 7.33 14.52
N PHE A 9 4.38 7.89 13.36
CA PHE A 9 3.55 7.88 12.16
C PHE A 9 3.58 6.54 11.43
N ILE A 10 4.73 5.86 11.45
CA ILE A 10 4.95 4.57 10.81
C ILE A 10 5.17 3.52 11.88
N ARG A 11 4.67 2.30 11.65
CA ARG A 11 4.92 1.13 12.50
C ARG A 11 6.42 0.93 12.79
N ASN A 12 6.75 0.61 14.03
CA ASN A 12 8.13 0.48 14.53
C ASN A 12 8.52 -0.97 14.87
N ASP A 13 7.64 -1.93 14.59
CA ASP A 13 7.85 -3.37 14.73
C ASP A 13 8.66 -3.98 13.57
N LEU A 14 9.09 -3.14 12.63
CA LEU A 14 9.93 -3.50 11.49
C LEU A 14 11.09 -2.52 11.34
N PRO A 15 12.25 -2.96 10.80
CA PRO A 15 13.32 -2.05 10.43
C PRO A 15 12.80 -0.92 9.51
N PRO A 16 13.24 0.33 9.69
CA PRO A 16 12.79 1.48 8.91
C PRO A 16 13.01 1.30 7.40
N GLY A 17 14.11 0.65 7.01
CA GLY A 17 14.39 0.34 5.61
C GLY A 17 13.40 -0.65 5.02
N LEU A 18 12.98 -1.66 5.80
CA LEU A 18 12.01 -2.66 5.37
C LEU A 18 10.63 -2.04 5.19
N ALA A 19 10.19 -1.16 6.10
CA ALA A 19 8.95 -0.40 5.93
C ALA A 19 8.95 0.44 4.64
N ALA A 20 10.11 1.00 4.26
CA ALA A 20 10.28 1.72 2.99
C ALA A 20 10.13 0.81 1.77
N ILE A 21 10.83 -0.32 1.79
CA ILE A 21 10.81 -1.29 0.70
C ILE A 21 9.40 -1.82 0.48
N MET A 22 8.71 -2.22 1.55
CA MET A 22 7.32 -2.70 1.45
C MET A 22 6.39 -1.63 0.89
N GLY A 23 6.49 -0.38 1.36
CA GLY A 23 5.66 0.71 0.83
C GLY A 23 5.87 0.92 -0.67
N GLY A 24 7.13 0.96 -1.12
CA GLY A 24 7.46 1.08 -2.54
C GLY A 24 6.97 -0.12 -3.36
N ALA A 25 7.20 -1.35 -2.87
CA ALA A 25 6.82 -2.57 -3.56
C ALA A 25 5.29 -2.71 -3.71
N LEU A 26 4.52 -2.31 -2.70
CA LEU A 26 3.04 -2.33 -2.76
C LEU A 26 2.50 -1.32 -3.79
N VAL A 27 3.11 -0.13 -3.88
CA VAL A 27 2.73 0.86 -4.90
C VAL A 27 3.10 0.37 -6.30
N GLN A 28 4.28 -0.21 -6.48
CA GLN A 28 4.70 -0.79 -7.77
C GLN A 28 3.78 -1.92 -8.20
N PHE A 29 3.48 -2.85 -7.28
CA PHE A 29 2.52 -3.93 -7.53
C PHE A 29 1.16 -3.40 -7.96
N TRP A 30 0.64 -2.37 -7.29
CA TRP A 30 -0.64 -1.74 -7.67
C TRP A 30 -0.60 -1.20 -9.10
N LEU A 31 0.44 -0.44 -9.45
CA LEU A 31 0.59 0.17 -10.77
C LEU A 31 0.73 -0.89 -11.87
N ASP A 32 1.56 -1.91 -11.64
CA ASP A 32 1.84 -2.95 -12.62
C ASP A 32 0.64 -3.88 -12.84
N SER A 33 -0.18 -4.11 -11.81
CA SER A 33 -1.30 -5.06 -11.87
C SER A 33 -2.61 -4.46 -12.40
N GLN A 34 -2.62 -3.18 -12.79
CA GLN A 34 -3.86 -2.48 -13.18
C GLN A 34 -4.59 -3.16 -14.35
N LEU A 35 -3.83 -3.66 -15.32
CA LEU A 35 -4.40 -4.27 -16.51
C LEU A 35 -5.09 -5.60 -16.15
N GLU A 36 -4.40 -6.44 -15.38
CA GLU A 36 -4.88 -7.74 -14.93
C GLU A 36 -6.08 -7.60 -13.99
N ILE A 37 -6.04 -6.63 -13.06
CA ILE A 37 -7.15 -6.34 -12.14
C ILE A 37 -8.38 -5.91 -12.93
N ARG A 38 -8.23 -4.96 -13.88
CA ARG A 38 -9.36 -4.53 -14.72
C ARG A 38 -9.91 -5.65 -15.58
N ALA A 39 -9.05 -6.52 -16.12
CA ALA A 39 -9.48 -7.69 -16.88
C ALA A 39 -10.30 -8.67 -16.00
N ALA A 40 -9.85 -8.92 -14.78
CA ALA A 40 -10.57 -9.80 -13.84
C ALA A 40 -11.93 -9.21 -13.42
N LEU A 41 -11.97 -7.92 -13.09
CA LEU A 41 -13.21 -7.23 -12.67
C LEU A 41 -14.23 -7.14 -13.81
N ALA A 42 -13.78 -7.00 -15.07
CA ALA A 42 -14.68 -7.02 -16.23
C ALA A 42 -15.41 -8.36 -16.40
N ILE A 43 -14.83 -9.47 -15.92
CA ILE A 43 -15.47 -10.80 -15.95
C ILE A 43 -16.53 -10.93 -14.86
N THR A 44 -16.28 -10.38 -13.67
CA THR A 44 -17.21 -10.46 -12.52
C THR A 44 -18.29 -9.39 -12.55
N GLY A 45 -18.06 -8.28 -13.28
CA GLY A 45 -18.93 -7.11 -13.31
C GLY A 45 -18.74 -6.18 -12.11
N ASP A 46 -17.69 -6.39 -11.32
CA ASP A 46 -17.37 -5.56 -10.17
C ASP A 46 -16.75 -4.22 -10.59
N GLU A 47 -16.98 -3.19 -9.78
CA GLU A 47 -16.33 -1.90 -9.98
C GLU A 47 -14.84 -1.95 -9.61
N GLY A 48 -14.04 -1.22 -10.39
CA GLY A 48 -12.62 -0.99 -10.14
C GLY A 48 -12.36 -0.38 -8.77
N LEU A 49 -11.24 -0.75 -8.15
CA LEU A 49 -10.75 -0.03 -6.98
C LEU A 49 -10.13 1.31 -7.45
N ALA A 50 -10.49 2.41 -6.78
CA ALA A 50 -9.90 3.71 -7.05
C ALA A 50 -8.45 3.77 -6.53
N ASP A 51 -7.61 4.58 -7.17
CA ASP A 51 -6.21 4.77 -6.77
C ASP A 51 -6.11 5.29 -5.32
N GLU A 52 -7.01 6.19 -4.93
CA GLU A 52 -7.08 6.72 -3.58
C GLU A 52 -7.33 5.64 -2.55
N ASP A 53 -8.14 4.63 -2.88
CA ASP A 53 -8.46 3.52 -1.97
C ASP A 53 -7.30 2.53 -1.87
N ALA A 54 -6.61 2.24 -2.98
CA ALA A 54 -5.38 1.47 -2.97
C ALA A 54 -4.31 2.17 -2.10
N ILE A 55 -4.06 3.45 -2.33
CA ILE A 55 -3.07 4.24 -1.59
C ILE A 55 -3.45 4.30 -0.11
N ARG A 56 -4.73 4.54 0.22
CA ARG A 56 -5.22 4.55 1.59
C ARG A 56 -4.96 3.21 2.28
N HIS A 57 -5.20 2.10 1.58
CA HIS A 57 -4.93 0.77 2.09
C HIS A 57 -3.44 0.55 2.36
N ILE A 58 -2.57 0.89 1.40
CA ILE A 58 -1.12 0.75 1.54
C ILE A 58 -0.61 1.59 2.71
N VAL A 59 -1.04 2.85 2.83
CA VAL A 59 -0.67 3.72 3.94
C VAL A 59 -1.14 3.14 5.26
N ARG A 60 -2.37 2.60 5.33
CA ARG A 60 -2.89 1.95 6.55
C ARG A 60 -2.02 0.79 7.01
N LEU A 61 -1.45 -0.02 6.10
CA LEU A 61 -0.54 -1.12 6.45
C LEU A 61 0.79 -0.65 7.05
N LEU A 62 1.20 0.59 6.75
CA LEU A 62 2.45 1.18 7.21
C LEU A 62 2.28 2.05 8.46
N ARG A 63 1.07 2.51 8.77
CA ARG A 63 0.81 3.34 9.96
C ARG A 63 1.06 2.56 11.24
N SER A 64 1.43 3.28 12.30
CA SER A 64 1.50 2.68 13.63
C SER A 64 0.11 2.20 14.06
N GLN A 65 0.07 1.02 14.67
CA GLN A 65 -1.15 0.50 15.31
C GLN A 65 -1.24 1.19 16.67
N SER A 66 -2.10 2.20 16.75
CA SER A 66 -2.45 2.89 18.00
C SER A 66 -3.86 2.51 18.42
#